data_AF-D2W0H5-F1
#
_entry.id   AF-D2W0H5-F1
#
_cell.length_a   1.000
_cell.length_b   1.000
_cell.length_c   1.000
_cell.angle_alpha   90.00
_cell.angle_beta   90.00
_cell.angle_gamma   90.00
#
_symmetry.space_group_name_H-M   'P 1'
#
loop_
_entity.id
_entity.type
_entity.pdbx_description
1 polymer ?
#
loop_
_entity_poly.entity_id
_entity_poly.type
_entity_poly.pdbx_seq_one_letter_code
_entity_poly.pdbx_strand_id
1 'polypeptide(L)'
;MRKNLTVNTSPSNNSSSSNLDVPAGTSPTHSPSLFKSQMTRSESQSFLTISATNEGEIVSTNFNVQPFGATVAWVVYGLVIALAYWAIHFALVLYGKAFGDLQDTTRKVYTWTILNLLHSLITFVLFHWKKGSPYDYSMGYNDHSRLTLWEQLDDQKQFTPTRKFMFVVPCVLLLLTSYFVGDNMLLLFVNVVATVVVVLAKLPSFHKRRIFGINK
;
A
#
# COMPACT_ATOMS: atom_id res chain seq x y z
N MET A 1 19.21 12.73 57.70
CA MET A 1 18.40 11.65 57.09
C MET A 1 17.46 11.09 58.14
N ARG A 2 16.16 11.04 57.84
CA ARG A 2 15.06 10.69 58.76
C ARG A 2 15.06 9.20 59.14
N LYS A 3 14.70 8.92 60.39
CA LYS A 3 14.26 7.61 60.92
C LYS A 3 12.85 7.27 60.43
N ASN A 4 12.56 5.97 60.34
CA ASN A 4 11.35 5.24 60.78
C ASN A 4 11.22 3.96 59.92
N LEU A 5 11.45 2.76 60.45
CA LEU A 5 10.72 1.93 61.43
C LEU A 5 10.04 0.75 60.70
N THR A 6 10.50 -0.42 61.12
CA THR A 6 10.21 -1.83 60.82
C THR A 6 8.73 -2.27 60.88
N VAL A 7 8.37 -3.30 60.09
CA VAL A 7 7.53 -4.45 60.53
C VAL A 7 8.00 -5.74 59.83
N ASN A 8 8.33 -6.75 60.64
CA ASN A 8 8.63 -8.17 60.37
C ASN A 8 7.36 -8.94 59.91
N THR A 9 7.37 -10.11 59.26
CA THR A 9 7.90 -11.42 59.72
C THR A 9 7.96 -12.46 58.58
N SER A 10 8.89 -13.40 58.73
CA SER A 10 9.18 -14.61 57.94
C SER A 10 8.23 -15.80 58.23
N PRO A 11 8.31 -16.91 57.47
CA PRO A 11 7.23 -17.86 57.22
C PRO A 11 7.29 -19.13 58.11
N SER A 12 6.21 -19.92 58.14
CA SER A 12 6.26 -21.30 58.65
C SER A 12 5.40 -22.27 57.83
N ASN A 13 6.03 -23.42 57.57
CA ASN A 13 5.54 -24.58 56.85
C ASN A 13 4.69 -25.51 57.74
N ASN A 14 3.79 -26.23 57.05
CA ASN A 14 3.44 -27.65 57.19
C ASN A 14 2.68 -28.24 58.39
N SER A 15 1.97 -29.32 58.00
CA SER A 15 1.23 -30.36 58.76
C SER A 15 -0.16 -29.91 59.21
N SER A 16 -1.25 -30.65 58.97
CA SER A 16 -1.40 -32.09 59.24
C SER A 16 -2.62 -32.69 58.53
N SER A 17 -2.54 -33.98 58.26
CA SER A 17 -3.58 -34.92 57.82
C SER A 17 -4.71 -35.14 58.82
N SER A 18 -5.94 -35.45 58.35
CA SER A 18 -6.77 -36.54 58.92
C SER A 18 -8.06 -36.82 58.10
N ASN A 19 -8.28 -38.12 57.85
CA ASN A 19 -9.54 -38.91 57.82
C ASN A 19 -10.62 -38.58 56.77
N LEU A 20 -10.86 -39.47 55.79
CA LEU A 20 -11.79 -40.63 55.80
C LEU A 20 -13.28 -40.21 55.88
N ASP A 21 -14.02 -40.35 54.77
CA ASP A 21 -15.18 -41.25 54.66
C ASP A 21 -15.90 -41.12 53.30
N VAL A 22 -16.24 -42.27 52.71
CA VAL A 22 -17.08 -42.45 51.53
C VAL A 22 -18.36 -43.15 51.97
N PRO A 23 -19.54 -42.75 51.46
CA PRO A 23 -20.42 -43.76 50.88
C PRO A 23 -21.10 -43.32 49.56
N ALA A 24 -21.54 -44.34 48.82
CA ALA A 24 -22.03 -44.30 47.46
C ALA A 24 -23.53 -43.96 47.32
N GLY A 25 -23.91 -43.44 46.14
CA GLY A 25 -25.20 -43.73 45.51
C GLY A 25 -26.07 -42.52 45.12
N THR A 26 -26.12 -42.21 43.82
CA THR A 26 -27.33 -42.02 42.96
C THR A 26 -27.02 -41.15 41.72
N SER A 27 -27.53 -41.58 40.57
CA SER A 27 -27.73 -40.82 39.31
C SER A 27 -29.26 -40.89 39.02
N PRO A 28 -29.91 -40.01 38.22
CA PRO A 28 -29.42 -39.39 36.98
C PRO A 28 -29.93 -37.94 36.68
N THR A 29 -29.70 -37.48 35.44
CA THR A 29 -30.33 -36.38 34.65
C THR A 29 -29.87 -34.92 34.85
N HIS A 30 -29.09 -34.38 33.89
CA HIS A 30 -29.55 -33.43 32.85
C HIS A 30 -28.39 -32.94 31.94
N SER A 31 -28.57 -33.18 30.64
CA SER A 31 -28.03 -32.62 29.38
C SER A 31 -26.65 -31.91 29.26
N PRO A 32 -25.90 -32.19 28.17
CA PRO A 32 -24.63 -31.54 27.83
C PRO A 32 -24.82 -30.35 26.88
N SER A 33 -24.22 -29.19 27.17
CA SER A 33 -23.87 -28.22 26.12
C SER A 33 -22.90 -27.16 26.65
N LEU A 34 -21.60 -27.35 26.41
CA LEU A 34 -20.67 -26.23 26.39
C LEU A 34 -19.76 -26.39 25.17
N PHE A 35 -20.29 -25.83 24.09
CA PHE A 35 -19.63 -25.30 22.91
C PHE A 35 -18.13 -25.62 22.81
N LYS A 36 -17.82 -26.74 22.17
CA LYS A 36 -16.50 -26.94 21.55
C LYS A 36 -16.44 -25.95 20.40
N SER A 37 -15.90 -24.75 20.67
CA SER A 37 -15.58 -23.80 19.62
C SER A 37 -14.52 -24.44 18.73
N GLN A 38 -14.97 -25.08 17.66
CA GLN A 38 -14.14 -25.44 16.53
C GLN A 38 -13.55 -24.13 16.01
N MET A 39 -12.27 -23.89 16.28
CA MET A 39 -11.50 -22.94 15.49
C MET A 39 -11.45 -23.47 14.07
N THR A 40 -12.37 -23.02 13.23
CA THR A 40 -12.24 -23.09 11.78
C THR A 40 -11.10 -22.16 11.38
N ARG A 41 -9.95 -22.78 11.19
CA ARG A 41 -8.75 -22.25 10.55
C ARG A 41 -9.12 -21.69 9.16
N SER A 42 -9.37 -20.39 9.03
CA SER A 42 -9.33 -19.67 7.74
C SER A 42 -9.43 -18.13 7.80
N GLU A 43 -9.34 -17.46 8.94
CA GLU A 43 -9.50 -15.98 8.97
C GLU A 43 -8.50 -15.30 9.90
N SER A 44 -7.22 -15.46 9.61
CA SER A 44 -6.18 -14.57 10.15
C SER A 44 -5.86 -13.52 9.10
N GLN A 45 -6.79 -12.57 8.94
CA GLN A 45 -6.47 -11.24 8.48
C GLN A 45 -5.55 -10.63 9.54
N SER A 46 -4.23 -10.70 9.34
CA SER A 46 -3.23 -9.90 10.05
C SER A 46 -3.38 -8.43 9.63
N PHE A 47 -4.55 -7.86 9.91
CA PHE A 47 -4.95 -6.53 9.47
C PHE A 47 -4.60 -5.45 10.49
N LEU A 48 -4.33 -5.77 11.76
CA LEU A 48 -4.03 -4.76 12.76
C LEU A 48 -3.02 -5.29 13.78
N THR A 49 -1.77 -4.85 13.69
CA THR A 49 -0.95 -4.76 14.91
C THR A 49 -1.50 -3.59 15.69
N ILE A 50 -2.46 -3.87 16.58
CA ILE A 50 -2.99 -2.91 17.55
C ILE A 50 -1.86 -2.61 18.53
N SER A 51 -1.09 -1.56 18.26
CA SER A 51 -0.39 -0.87 19.33
C SER A 51 -1.47 -0.16 20.13
N ALA A 52 -1.87 -0.76 21.26
CA ALA A 52 -2.82 -0.18 22.18
C ALA A 52 -2.22 1.08 22.82
N THR A 53 -2.28 2.20 22.11
CA THR A 53 -2.32 3.53 22.74
C THR A 53 -3.74 3.72 23.25
N ASN A 54 -3.90 4.35 24.42
CA ASN A 54 -5.16 4.43 25.17
C ASN A 54 -6.32 5.18 24.47
N GLU A 55 -6.18 5.49 23.20
CA GLU A 55 -7.19 6.07 22.33
C GLU A 55 -7.16 5.23 21.05
N GLY A 56 -8.28 4.63 20.65
CA GLY A 56 -8.40 3.63 19.58
C GLY A 56 -8.12 4.15 18.16
N GLU A 57 -7.05 4.91 17.98
CA GLU A 57 -6.56 5.42 16.70
C GLU A 57 -5.87 4.29 15.92
N ILE A 58 -6.42 3.94 14.77
CA ILE A 58 -5.81 2.99 13.85
C ILE A 58 -4.67 3.71 13.11
N VAL A 59 -3.45 3.62 13.65
CA VAL A 59 -2.24 4.10 12.97
C VAL A 59 -1.78 3.03 11.97
N SER A 60 -1.85 3.34 10.67
CA SER A 60 -1.32 2.43 9.65
C SER A 60 0.20 2.25 9.81
N THR A 61 0.65 1.01 10.06
CA THR A 61 2.07 0.67 10.25
C THR A 61 2.84 0.60 8.92
N ASN A 62 2.16 0.71 7.78
CA ASN A 62 2.79 0.68 6.47
C ASN A 62 3.27 2.08 6.02
N PHE A 63 4.53 2.38 6.34
CA PHE A 63 5.20 3.64 5.98
C PHE A 63 5.28 3.92 4.46
N ASN A 64 5.16 2.91 3.59
CA ASN A 64 5.23 3.11 2.14
C ASN A 64 4.06 3.90 1.58
N VAL A 65 2.90 3.76 2.21
CA VAL A 65 1.64 4.32 1.71
C VAL A 65 1.23 5.58 2.45
N GLN A 66 1.89 5.89 3.58
CA GLN A 66 1.68 7.12 4.34
C GLN A 66 1.77 8.40 3.50
N PRO A 67 2.72 8.54 2.55
CA PRO A 67 2.77 9.72 1.70
C PRO A 67 1.52 9.93 0.84
N PHE A 68 0.66 8.93 0.65
CA PHE A 68 -0.55 9.02 -0.20
C PHE A 68 -1.85 9.25 0.59
N GLY A 69 -1.82 9.11 1.91
CA GLY A 69 -3.01 9.24 2.77
C GLY A 69 -3.43 10.69 3.04
N ALA A 70 -2.53 11.65 2.85
CA ALA A 70 -2.79 13.07 3.11
C ALA A 70 -3.14 13.81 1.81
N THR A 71 -4.06 14.78 1.86
CA THR A 71 -4.45 15.62 0.71
C THR A 71 -3.25 16.30 0.04
N VAL A 72 -2.23 16.65 0.82
CA VAL A 72 -0.97 17.24 0.32
C VAL A 72 -0.27 16.34 -0.69
N ALA A 73 -0.42 15.02 -0.59
CA ALA A 73 0.15 14.04 -1.51
C ALA A 73 -0.28 14.28 -2.96
N TRP A 74 -1.57 14.54 -3.17
CA TRP A 74 -2.14 14.68 -4.50
C TRP A 74 -1.69 15.99 -5.13
N VAL A 75 -1.57 17.04 -4.31
CA VAL A 75 -1.02 18.34 -4.72
C VAL A 75 0.44 18.20 -5.12
N VAL A 76 1.26 17.57 -4.28
CA VAL A 76 2.68 17.31 -4.58
C VAL A 76 2.81 16.49 -5.86
N TYR A 77 1.98 15.47 -6.05
CA TYR A 77 1.99 14.65 -7.25
C TYR A 77 1.68 15.48 -8.51
N GLY A 78 0.66 16.34 -8.46
CA GLY A 78 0.34 17.28 -9.54
C GLY A 78 1.49 18.27 -9.81
N LEU A 79 2.13 18.78 -8.76
CA LEU A 79 3.30 19.66 -8.88
C LEU A 79 4.49 18.94 -9.53
N VAL A 80 4.75 17.69 -9.18
CA VAL A 80 5.83 16.89 -9.80
C VAL A 80 5.58 16.73 -11.30
N ILE A 81 4.34 16.46 -11.73
CA ILE A 81 3.99 16.39 -13.15
C ILE A 81 4.17 17.74 -13.83
N ALA A 82 3.74 18.83 -13.21
CA ALA A 82 3.90 20.17 -13.75
C ALA A 82 5.38 20.58 -13.88
N LEU A 83 6.20 20.29 -12.87
CA LEU A 83 7.65 20.55 -12.91
C LEU A 83 8.34 19.68 -13.96
N ALA A 84 7.94 18.42 -14.11
CA ALA A 84 8.44 17.54 -15.16
C ALA A 84 8.11 18.08 -16.56
N TYR A 85 6.88 18.58 -16.76
CA TYR A 85 6.49 19.25 -18.01
C TYR A 85 7.42 20.43 -18.32
N TRP A 86 7.62 21.34 -17.36
CA TRP A 86 8.49 22.51 -17.56
C TRP A 86 9.94 22.11 -17.80
N ALA A 87 10.46 21.12 -17.08
CA ALA A 87 11.81 20.62 -17.28
C ALA A 87 12.02 20.07 -18.71
N ILE A 88 11.10 19.23 -19.19
CA ILE A 88 11.14 18.71 -20.57
C ILE A 88 11.01 19.85 -21.58
N HIS A 89 10.09 20.78 -21.35
CA HIS A 89 9.87 21.92 -22.24
C HIS A 89 11.13 22.77 -22.39
N PHE A 90 11.74 23.19 -21.28
CA PHE A 90 12.98 23.98 -21.29
C PHE A 90 14.14 23.19 -21.90
N ALA A 91 14.25 21.89 -21.63
CA ALA A 91 15.27 21.05 -22.27
C ALA A 91 15.12 21.04 -23.80
N LEU A 92 13.89 20.95 -24.33
CA LEU A 92 13.64 21.00 -25.76
C LEU A 92 13.85 22.41 -26.35
N VAL A 93 13.59 23.48 -25.59
CA VAL A 93 13.95 24.85 -26.00
C VAL A 93 15.47 24.97 -26.16
N LEU A 94 16.24 24.53 -25.16
CA LEU A 94 17.70 24.55 -25.22
C LEU A 94 18.24 23.70 -26.37
N TYR A 95 17.67 22.53 -26.59
CA TYR A 95 18.01 21.66 -27.73
C TYR A 95 17.75 22.37 -29.06
N GLY A 96 16.59 23.00 -29.24
CA GLY A 96 16.29 23.76 -30.46
C GLY A 96 17.28 24.90 -30.71
N LYS A 97 17.68 25.63 -29.66
CA LYS A 97 18.69 26.68 -29.79
C LYS A 97 20.07 26.16 -30.15
N ALA A 98 20.42 24.93 -29.75
CA ALA A 98 21.74 24.34 -29.98
C ALA A 98 21.87 23.62 -31.32
N PHE A 99 20.81 22.95 -31.80
CA PHE A 99 20.86 22.05 -32.95
C PHE A 99 19.96 22.45 -34.13
N GLY A 100 19.24 23.57 -34.00
CA GLY A 100 18.33 24.10 -35.03
C GLY A 100 16.92 24.31 -34.49
N ASP A 101 16.29 25.42 -34.88
CA ASP A 101 15.03 25.86 -34.30
C ASP A 101 13.92 24.80 -34.42
N LEU A 102 13.53 24.25 -33.27
CA LEU A 102 12.35 23.40 -33.14
C LEU A 102 11.11 24.29 -33.08
N GLN A 103 10.27 24.20 -34.11
CA GLN A 103 8.97 24.87 -34.13
C GLN A 103 8.16 24.58 -32.86
N ASP A 104 7.44 25.59 -32.38
CA ASP A 104 6.69 25.54 -31.13
C ASP A 104 5.68 24.39 -31.07
N THR A 105 5.01 24.11 -32.18
CA THR A 105 4.08 22.99 -32.30
C THR A 105 4.79 21.66 -32.09
N THR A 106 5.89 21.43 -32.81
CA THR A 106 6.73 20.22 -32.69
C THR A 106 7.24 20.03 -31.27
N ARG A 107 7.68 21.12 -30.62
CA ARG A 107 8.15 21.07 -29.23
C ARG A 107 7.05 20.67 -28.26
N LYS A 108 5.83 21.18 -28.43
CA LYS A 108 4.67 20.78 -27.61
C LYS A 108 4.34 19.29 -27.79
N VAL A 109 4.30 18.80 -29.04
CA VAL A 109 4.08 17.38 -29.35
C VAL A 109 5.05 16.47 -28.59
N TYR A 110 6.35 16.79 -28.66
CA TYR A 110 7.38 16.01 -27.96
C TYR A 110 7.30 16.16 -26.44
N THR A 111 7.02 17.37 -25.92
CA THR A 111 6.89 17.60 -24.47
C THR A 111 5.83 16.69 -23.87
N TRP A 112 4.63 16.68 -24.46
CA TRP A 112 3.51 15.86 -23.98
C TRP A 112 3.75 14.37 -24.16
N THR A 113 4.32 13.96 -25.30
CA THR A 113 4.68 12.56 -25.56
C THR A 113 5.69 12.04 -24.54
N ILE A 114 6.80 12.75 -24.34
CA ILE A 114 7.85 12.35 -23.38
C ILE A 114 7.27 12.31 -21.96
N LEU A 115 6.45 13.30 -21.58
CA LEU A 115 5.82 13.33 -20.27
C LEU A 115 4.91 12.11 -20.04
N ASN A 116 4.05 11.76 -21.00
CA ASN A 116 3.14 10.63 -20.87
C ASN A 116 3.90 9.28 -20.84
N LEU A 117 4.95 9.12 -21.64
CA LEU A 117 5.78 7.91 -21.63
C LEU A 117 6.59 7.76 -20.34
N LEU A 118 7.23 8.83 -19.87
CA LEU A 118 7.97 8.82 -18.61
C LEU A 118 7.04 8.57 -17.42
N HIS A 119 5.88 9.23 -17.40
CA HIS A 119 4.86 8.98 -16.37
C HIS A 119 4.42 7.52 -16.38
N SER A 120 4.10 6.98 -17.55
CA SER A 120 3.70 5.58 -17.70
C SER A 120 4.77 4.61 -17.19
N LEU A 121 6.02 4.80 -17.63
CA LEU A 121 7.14 3.96 -17.24
C LEU A 121 7.43 4.04 -15.73
N ILE A 122 7.58 5.25 -15.20
CA ILE A 122 7.94 5.48 -13.79
C ILE A 122 6.83 4.94 -12.89
N THR A 123 5.56 5.27 -13.18
CA THR A 123 4.45 4.79 -12.36
C THR A 123 4.27 3.29 -12.45
N PHE A 124 4.51 2.67 -13.61
CA PHE A 124 4.51 1.21 -13.72
C PHE A 124 5.56 0.57 -12.80
N VAL A 125 6.80 1.07 -12.85
CA VAL A 125 7.89 0.54 -12.02
C VAL A 125 7.59 0.74 -10.53
N LEU A 126 7.18 1.94 -10.14
CA LEU A 126 6.92 2.26 -8.72
C LEU A 126 5.73 1.46 -8.15
N PHE A 127 4.63 1.37 -8.88
CA PHE A 127 3.39 0.78 -8.35
C PHE A 127 3.27 -0.73 -8.57
N HIS A 128 3.86 -1.26 -9.63
CA HIS A 128 3.65 -2.66 -10.04
C HIS A 128 4.93 -3.51 -10.07
N TRP A 129 6.13 -2.91 -10.16
CA TRP A 129 7.38 -3.67 -10.17
C TRP A 129 8.04 -3.77 -8.80
N LYS A 130 8.13 -2.64 -8.08
CA LYS A 130 8.74 -2.59 -6.73
C LYS A 130 7.82 -3.25 -5.69
N LYS A 131 8.41 -4.09 -4.83
CA LYS A 131 7.74 -4.82 -3.74
C LYS A 131 8.44 -4.56 -2.41
N GLY A 132 7.73 -4.84 -1.32
CA GLY A 132 8.24 -4.71 0.04
C GLY A 132 8.17 -3.29 0.58
N SER A 133 8.76 -3.07 1.76
CA SER A 133 8.86 -1.77 2.43
C SER A 133 10.32 -1.48 2.77
N PRO A 134 10.84 -0.24 2.54
CA PRO A 134 12.20 0.14 2.92
C PRO A 134 12.48 0.00 4.41
N TYR A 135 11.43 -0.05 5.24
CA TYR A 135 11.52 -0.14 6.70
C TYR A 135 11.32 -1.56 7.23
N ASP A 136 11.10 -2.52 6.34
CA ASP A 136 10.88 -3.92 6.71
C ASP A 136 12.21 -4.68 6.73
N TYR A 137 12.94 -4.55 7.83
CA TYR A 137 14.20 -5.27 8.07
C TYR A 137 13.97 -6.74 8.50
N SER A 138 12.74 -7.13 8.83
CA SER A 138 12.40 -8.52 9.11
C SER A 138 12.22 -9.28 7.79
N MET A 139 13.31 -9.91 7.34
CA MET A 139 13.28 -10.81 6.19
C MET A 139 12.29 -11.96 6.42
N GLY A 140 11.06 -11.80 5.92
CA GLY A 140 10.14 -12.90 5.62
C GLY A 140 8.92 -13.10 6.52
N TYR A 141 8.64 -12.22 7.50
CA TYR A 141 7.50 -12.45 8.41
C TYR A 141 6.28 -11.54 8.17
N ASN A 142 6.39 -10.54 7.29
CA ASN A 142 5.37 -9.52 7.10
C ASN A 142 4.67 -9.70 5.75
N ASP A 143 3.34 -9.65 5.75
CA ASP A 143 2.50 -9.81 4.55
C ASP A 143 2.81 -8.78 3.45
N HIS A 144 3.42 -7.64 3.79
CA HIS A 144 3.76 -6.57 2.85
C HIS A 144 4.98 -6.86 1.97
N SER A 145 5.86 -7.77 2.37
CA SER A 145 7.08 -8.13 1.63
C SER A 145 6.80 -8.66 0.20
N ARG A 146 5.63 -9.30 0.01
CA ARG A 146 5.22 -9.91 -1.27
C ARG A 146 4.30 -9.03 -2.12
N LEU A 147 3.83 -7.91 -1.57
CA LEU A 147 2.86 -7.02 -2.20
C LEU A 147 3.57 -5.87 -2.92
N THR A 148 3.04 -5.48 -4.08
CA THR A 148 3.49 -4.25 -4.75
C THR A 148 2.96 -3.01 -4.04
N LEU A 149 3.55 -1.84 -4.28
CA LEU A 149 3.05 -0.59 -3.69
C LEU A 149 1.56 -0.34 -4.03
N TRP A 150 1.12 -0.69 -5.24
CA TRP A 150 -0.29 -0.61 -5.63
C TRP A 150 -1.20 -1.51 -4.79
N GLU A 151 -0.75 -2.71 -4.45
CA GLU A 151 -1.52 -3.63 -3.61
C GLU A 151 -1.56 -3.14 -2.18
N GLN A 152 -0.46 -2.58 -1.67
CA GLN A 152 -0.37 -2.02 -0.32
C GLN A 152 -1.25 -0.78 -0.11
N LEU A 153 -1.58 -0.03 -1.18
CA LEU A 153 -2.31 1.22 -1.09
C LEU A 153 -3.71 1.05 -0.46
N ASP A 154 -4.08 1.96 0.44
CA ASP A 154 -5.36 2.00 1.14
C ASP A 154 -5.80 0.63 1.71
N ASP A 155 -4.87 -0.10 2.32
CA ASP A 155 -5.12 -1.40 2.95
C ASP A 155 -5.79 -2.42 2.02
N GLN A 156 -5.38 -2.47 0.75
CA GLN A 156 -5.98 -3.33 -0.29
C GLN A 156 -7.45 -3.01 -0.61
N LYS A 157 -8.05 -1.98 -0.01
CA LYS A 157 -9.43 -1.57 -0.30
C LYS A 157 -9.52 -1.03 -1.72
N GLN A 158 -10.45 -1.59 -2.49
CA GLN A 158 -10.69 -1.14 -3.86
C GLN A 158 -11.52 0.15 -3.88
N PHE A 159 -11.45 0.89 -4.98
CA PHE A 159 -12.27 2.08 -5.27
C PHE A 159 -12.19 3.24 -4.27
N THR A 160 -11.09 3.36 -3.56
CA THR A 160 -10.77 4.50 -2.70
C THR A 160 -10.48 5.77 -3.52
N PRO A 161 -10.63 6.96 -2.92
CA PRO A 161 -10.31 8.22 -3.60
C PRO A 161 -8.91 8.25 -4.20
N THR A 162 -7.91 7.76 -3.45
CA THR A 162 -6.51 7.70 -3.88
C THR A 162 -6.32 6.78 -5.09
N ARG A 163 -6.88 5.57 -5.08
CA ARG A 163 -6.82 4.64 -6.23
C ARG A 163 -7.51 5.22 -7.45
N LYS A 164 -8.66 5.88 -7.28
CA LYS A 164 -9.37 6.57 -8.37
C LYS A 164 -8.53 7.70 -8.94
N PHE A 165 -7.93 8.53 -8.10
CA PHE A 165 -7.03 9.60 -8.53
C PHE A 165 -5.84 9.05 -9.34
N MET A 166 -5.14 8.04 -8.81
CA MET A 166 -3.99 7.43 -9.48
C MET A 166 -4.34 6.71 -10.79
N PHE A 167 -5.60 6.29 -10.96
CA PHE A 167 -6.13 5.77 -12.22
C PHE A 167 -6.49 6.89 -13.19
N VAL A 168 -7.10 7.98 -12.72
CA VAL A 168 -7.57 9.08 -13.57
C VAL A 168 -6.41 9.89 -14.15
N VAL A 169 -5.32 10.09 -13.41
CA VAL A 169 -4.17 10.87 -13.91
C VAL A 169 -3.62 10.36 -15.24
N PRO A 170 -3.24 9.08 -15.43
CA PRO A 170 -2.75 8.61 -16.72
C PRO A 170 -3.79 8.74 -17.85
N CYS A 171 -5.09 8.63 -17.54
CA CYS A 171 -6.15 8.86 -18.53
C CYS A 171 -6.21 10.34 -18.96
N VAL A 172 -6.17 11.27 -18.01
CA VAL A 172 -6.14 12.72 -18.30
C VAL A 172 -4.87 13.08 -19.08
N LEU A 173 -3.72 12.54 -18.69
CA LEU A 173 -2.46 12.79 -19.37
C LEU A 173 -2.47 12.29 -20.82
N LEU A 174 -3.09 11.13 -21.08
CA LEU A 174 -3.31 10.63 -22.44
C LEU A 174 -4.25 11.54 -23.24
N LEU A 175 -5.34 12.03 -22.65
CA LEU A 175 -6.25 12.96 -23.33
C LEU A 175 -5.53 14.24 -23.73
N LEU A 176 -4.77 14.86 -22.82
CA LEU A 176 -3.96 16.04 -23.14
C LEU A 176 -2.93 15.71 -24.24
N THR A 177 -2.23 14.58 -24.12
CA THR A 177 -1.24 14.17 -25.12
C THR A 177 -1.89 13.97 -26.49
N SER A 178 -3.06 13.33 -26.57
CA SER A 178 -3.80 13.13 -27.81
C SER A 178 -4.20 14.45 -28.47
N TYR A 179 -4.63 15.43 -27.68
CA TYR A 179 -4.98 16.77 -28.17
C TYR A 179 -3.79 17.49 -28.81
N PHE A 180 -2.60 17.41 -28.19
CA PHE A 180 -1.40 18.09 -28.73
C PHE A 180 -0.69 17.32 -29.83
N VAL A 181 -0.72 15.98 -29.81
CA VAL A 181 -0.11 15.13 -30.85
C VAL A 181 -0.89 15.22 -32.17
N GLY A 182 -2.21 15.41 -32.11
CA GLY A 182 -3.06 15.57 -33.30
C GLY A 182 -2.98 14.34 -34.22
N ASP A 183 -2.67 14.57 -35.49
CA ASP A 183 -2.75 13.56 -36.54
C ASP A 183 -1.52 12.63 -36.63
N ASN A 184 -0.52 12.80 -35.77
CA ASN A 184 0.63 11.89 -35.75
C ASN A 184 0.24 10.54 -35.13
N MET A 185 -0.30 9.65 -35.97
CA MET A 185 -0.83 8.35 -35.57
C MET A 185 0.20 7.47 -34.87
N LEU A 186 1.47 7.54 -35.28
CA LEU A 186 2.53 6.73 -34.67
C LEU A 186 2.80 7.17 -33.24
N LEU A 187 2.98 8.48 -32.99
CA LEU A 187 3.17 8.99 -31.64
C LEU A 187 1.92 8.78 -30.78
N LEU A 188 0.73 8.97 -31.35
CA LEU A 188 -0.52 8.72 -30.64
C LEU A 188 -0.64 7.25 -30.23
N PHE A 189 -0.37 6.32 -31.14
CA PHE A 189 -0.40 4.88 -30.88
C PHE A 189 0.54 4.49 -29.76
N VAL A 190 1.80 4.95 -29.79
CA VAL A 190 2.79 4.65 -28.74
C VAL A 190 2.33 5.18 -27.38
N ASN A 191 1.78 6.39 -27.32
CA ASN A 191 1.21 6.95 -26.09
C ASN A 191 0.01 6.16 -25.56
N VAL A 192 -0.92 5.77 -26.45
CA VAL A 192 -2.09 4.96 -26.09
C VAL A 192 -1.65 3.61 -25.53
N VAL A 193 -0.75 2.90 -26.20
CA VAL A 193 -0.26 1.59 -25.71
C VAL A 193 0.40 1.72 -24.35
N ALA A 194 1.27 2.71 -24.16
CA ALA A 194 1.93 2.95 -22.87
C ALA A 194 0.92 3.20 -21.74
N THR A 195 -0.06 4.08 -21.98
CA THR A 195 -1.11 4.38 -21.00
C THR A 195 -1.99 3.15 -20.74
N VAL A 196 -2.39 2.40 -21.77
CA VAL A 196 -3.22 1.19 -21.63
C VAL A 196 -2.52 0.16 -20.74
N VAL A 197 -1.22 -0.12 -20.95
CA VAL A 197 -0.47 -1.06 -20.10
C VAL A 197 -0.56 -0.65 -18.62
N VAL A 198 -0.39 0.63 -18.34
CA VAL A 198 -0.38 1.18 -16.97
C VAL A 198 -1.77 1.22 -16.34
N VAL A 199 -2.79 1.51 -17.13
CA VAL A 199 -4.21 1.52 -16.72
C VAL A 199 -4.68 0.10 -16.43
N LEU A 200 -4.36 -0.86 -17.31
CA LEU A 200 -4.67 -2.27 -17.13
C LEU A 200 -4.05 -2.81 -15.83
N ALA A 201 -2.79 -2.48 -15.55
CA ALA A 201 -2.12 -2.90 -14.31
C ALA A 201 -2.82 -2.40 -13.03
N LYS A 202 -3.55 -1.27 -13.11
CA LYS A 202 -4.31 -0.69 -11.99
C LYS A 202 -5.71 -1.28 -11.81
N LEU A 203 -6.23 -2.04 -12.78
CA LEU A 203 -7.59 -2.56 -12.70
C LEU A 203 -7.76 -3.61 -11.59
N PRO A 204 -8.92 -3.64 -10.90
CA PRO A 204 -9.21 -4.62 -9.85
C PRO A 204 -9.12 -6.08 -10.33
N SER A 205 -9.42 -6.33 -11.61
CA SER A 205 -9.36 -7.67 -12.22
C SER A 205 -7.96 -8.30 -12.20
N PHE A 206 -6.91 -7.47 -12.10
CA PHE A 206 -5.52 -7.92 -11.99
C PHE A 206 -4.99 -7.94 -10.55
N HIS A 207 -5.85 -7.68 -9.55
CA HIS A 207 -5.46 -7.74 -8.15
C HIS A 207 -4.94 -9.13 -7.79
N LYS A 208 -3.70 -9.23 -7.31
CA LYS A 208 -2.99 -10.47 -6.98
C LYS A 208 -2.85 -11.47 -8.14
N ARG A 209 -3.22 -11.09 -9.38
CA ARG A 209 -3.05 -11.93 -10.58
C ARG A 209 -1.89 -11.42 -11.41
N ARG A 210 -0.71 -11.97 -11.14
CA ARG A 210 0.52 -11.67 -11.88
C ARG A 210 0.46 -12.38 -13.25
N ILE A 211 0.28 -11.62 -14.32
CA ILE A 211 0.02 -12.12 -15.68
C ILE A 211 1.20 -12.94 -16.26
N PHE A 212 2.35 -12.98 -15.58
CA PHE A 212 3.54 -13.71 -16.06
C PHE A 212 4.29 -14.49 -14.98
N GLY A 213 3.71 -14.71 -13.79
CA GLY A 213 4.41 -15.43 -12.72
C GLY A 213 5.73 -14.79 -12.25
N ILE A 214 6.04 -13.56 -12.69
CA ILE A 214 7.25 -12.83 -12.33
C ILE A 214 7.23 -12.58 -10.83
N ASN A 215 8.30 -13.04 -10.17
CA ASN A 215 8.62 -12.78 -8.77
C ASN A 215 7.62 -13.43 -7.78
N LYS A 216 7.41 -14.76 -7.89
CA LYS A 216 6.74 -15.58 -6.84
C LYS A 216 7.40 -15.37 -5.49
#